data_AF-A0A151ISB0-F1
#
_entry.id   AF-A0A151ISB0-F1
#
_cell.length_a   1.000
_cell.length_b   1.000
_cell.length_c   1.000
_cell.angle_alpha   90.00
_cell.angle_beta   90.00
_cell.angle_gamma   90.00
#
_symmetry.space_group_name_H-M   'P 1'
#
loop_
_entity.id
_entity.type
_entity.pdbx_description
1 polymer ?
#
loop_
_entity_poly.entity_id
_entity_poly.type
_entity_poly.pdbx_seq_one_letter_code
_entity_poly.pdbx_strand_id
1 'polypeptide(L)'
;MKDPNEFTVLQLKEKLRQLNLSTNGNKAELIARLHQNDPTGQWIDEIEADTNKATEEEGGGATANPNDNVSAGRELEFARKERELLQREIELMRRENEQLRATSQVTSDGGPNTAMSKVSLTNLKEMLPSFDGKKG
;
A
#
# COMPACT_ATOMS: atom_id res chain seq x y z
N MET A 1 4.52 30.87 6.66
CA MET A 1 4.45 30.80 5.20
C MET A 1 5.04 29.47 4.80
N LYS A 2 4.23 28.56 4.26
CA LYS A 2 4.74 27.32 3.66
C LYS A 2 5.61 27.63 2.46
N ASP A 3 6.53 26.72 2.19
CA ASP A 3 7.34 26.82 0.99
C ASP A 3 6.49 26.43 -0.24
N PRO A 4 6.64 27.11 -1.39
CA PRO A 4 5.92 26.76 -2.63
C PRO A 4 6.09 25.30 -3.07
N ASN A 5 7.20 24.67 -2.66
CA ASN A 5 7.50 23.27 -2.94
C ASN A 5 6.71 22.28 -2.07
N GLU A 6 6.05 22.73 -1.00
CA GLU A 6 5.20 21.86 -0.17
C GLU A 6 3.83 21.62 -0.79
N PHE A 7 3.40 22.47 -1.73
CA PHE A 7 2.13 22.28 -2.42
C PHE A 7 2.16 21.13 -3.43
N THR A 8 1.04 20.44 -3.53
CA THR A 8 0.84 19.39 -4.54
C THR A 8 0.62 20.01 -5.93
N VAL A 9 0.95 19.25 -6.98
CA VAL A 9 0.71 19.69 -8.37
C VAL A 9 -0.77 19.99 -8.61
N LEU A 10 -1.68 19.28 -7.94
CA LEU A 10 -3.12 19.52 -8.01
C LEU A 10 -3.49 20.90 -7.46
N GLN A 11 -3.04 21.24 -6.24
CA GLN A 11 -3.29 22.56 -5.63
C GLN A 11 -2.76 23.70 -6.51
N LEU A 12 -1.55 23.55 -7.07
CA LEU A 12 -0.96 24.54 -7.97
C LEU A 12 -1.78 24.71 -9.25
N LYS A 13 -2.24 23.60 -9.86
CA LYS A 13 -3.08 23.64 -11.06
C LYS A 13 -4.45 24.23 -10.79
N GLU A 14 -5.06 23.91 -9.66
CA GLU A 14 -6.35 24.47 -9.26
C GLU A 14 -6.24 25.98 -9.13
N LYS A 15 -5.18 26.47 -8.48
CA LYS A 15 -4.96 27.91 -8.35
C LYS A 15 -4.72 28.59 -9.69
N LEU A 16 -3.91 27.97 -10.56
CA LEU A 16 -3.72 28.46 -11.93
C LEU A 16 -5.05 28.49 -12.71
N ARG A 17 -5.93 27.50 -12.51
CA ARG A 17 -7.26 27.46 -13.12
C ARG A 17 -8.16 28.60 -12.63
N GLN A 18 -8.16 28.88 -11.32
CA GLN A 18 -8.89 30.02 -10.74
C GLN A 18 -8.43 31.36 -11.33
N LEU A 19 -7.12 31.47 -11.59
CA LEU A 19 -6.51 32.64 -12.23
C LEU A 19 -6.62 32.64 -13.77
N ASN A 20 -7.32 31.66 -14.36
CA ASN A 20 -7.44 31.46 -15.80
C ASN A 20 -6.09 31.36 -16.54
N LEU A 21 -5.08 30.82 -15.86
CA LEU A 21 -3.73 30.59 -16.38
C LEU A 21 -3.59 29.15 -16.89
N SER A 22 -2.60 28.94 -17.75
CA SER A 22 -2.27 27.59 -18.23
C SER A 22 -1.89 26.67 -17.06
N THR A 23 -2.39 25.43 -17.07
CA THR A 23 -2.06 24.38 -16.09
C THR A 23 -1.06 23.36 -16.63
N ASN A 24 -0.48 23.62 -17.80
CA ASN A 24 0.51 22.76 -18.44
C ASN A 24 1.93 23.08 -17.94
N GLY A 25 2.75 22.03 -17.78
CA GLY A 25 4.14 22.14 -17.31
C GLY A 25 4.42 21.27 -16.08
N ASN A 26 5.69 21.21 -15.70
CA ASN A 26 6.15 20.56 -14.49
C ASN A 26 5.88 21.41 -13.24
N LYS A 27 6.04 20.83 -12.04
CA LYS A 27 5.75 21.51 -10.77
C LYS A 27 6.45 22.88 -10.62
N ALA A 28 7.72 22.97 -11.02
CA ALA A 28 8.48 24.22 -10.93
C ALA A 28 7.95 25.29 -11.89
N GLU A 29 7.54 24.91 -13.10
CA GLU A 29 6.92 25.81 -14.07
C GLU A 29 5.57 26.35 -13.58
N LEU A 30 4.77 25.51 -12.91
CA LEU A 30 3.49 25.93 -12.32
C LEU A 30 3.73 26.94 -11.19
N ILE A 31 4.70 26.69 -10.31
CA ILE A 31 5.09 27.60 -9.23
C ILE A 31 5.61 28.93 -9.79
N ALA A 32 6.47 28.90 -10.80
CA ALA A 32 7.01 30.10 -11.42
C ALA A 32 5.91 30.93 -12.07
N ARG A 33 4.94 30.29 -12.74
CA ARG A 33 3.81 30.97 -13.37
C ARG A 33 2.91 31.65 -12.34
N LEU A 34 2.68 31.02 -11.18
CA LEU A 34 1.94 31.62 -10.07
C LEU A 34 2.68 32.84 -9.52
N HIS A 35 3.97 32.73 -9.23
CA HIS A 35 4.78 33.86 -8.75
C HIS A 35 4.89 35.02 -9.74
N GLN A 36 4.88 34.75 -11.05
CA GLN A 36 4.93 35.80 -12.08
C GLN A 36 3.63 36.62 -12.13
N ASN A 37 2.48 35.97 -11.88
CA ASN A 37 1.18 36.63 -11.91
C ASN A 37 0.80 37.21 -10.54
N ASP A 38 1.27 36.60 -9.46
CA ASP A 38 1.11 37.05 -8.09
C ASP A 38 2.48 37.05 -7.37
N PRO A 39 3.28 38.12 -7.56
CA PRO A 39 4.58 38.25 -6.91
C PRO A 39 4.45 38.56 -5.41
N THR A 40 3.26 38.90 -4.92
CA THR A 40 2.97 39.08 -3.50
C THR A 40 2.86 37.76 -2.74
N GLY A 41 2.70 36.64 -3.43
CA GLY A 41 2.60 35.31 -2.81
C GLY A 41 1.28 35.08 -2.09
N GLN A 42 0.25 35.89 -2.34
CA GLN A 42 -1.07 35.73 -1.70
C GLN A 42 -1.71 34.40 -2.06
N TRP A 43 -1.38 33.87 -3.24
CA TRP A 43 -1.81 32.55 -3.69
C TRP A 43 -1.40 31.41 -2.73
N ILE A 44 -0.32 31.56 -1.96
CA ILE A 44 0.14 30.58 -0.95
C ILE A 44 -0.85 30.55 0.22
N ASP A 45 -1.18 31.73 0.76
CA ASP A 45 -2.09 31.87 1.91
C ASP A 45 -3.51 31.42 1.54
N GLU A 46 -3.95 31.69 0.31
CA GLU A 46 -5.26 31.25 -0.19
C GLU A 46 -5.38 29.74 -0.31
N ILE A 47 -4.33 29.05 -0.80
CA ILE A 47 -4.33 27.58 -0.86
C ILE A 47 -4.28 26.97 0.55
N GLU A 48 -3.55 27.58 1.48
CA GLU A 48 -3.54 27.15 2.89
C GLU A 48 -4.93 27.27 3.52
N ALA A 49 -5.63 28.39 3.30
CA ALA A 49 -6.98 28.61 3.81
C ALA A 49 -7.99 27.61 3.24
N ASP A 50 -7.95 27.36 1.92
CA ASP A 50 -8.84 26.39 1.27
C ASP A 50 -8.60 24.95 1.77
N THR A 51 -7.35 24.59 2.04
CA THR A 51 -6.99 23.27 2.57
C THR A 51 -7.54 23.05 3.98
N ASN A 52 -7.48 24.08 4.83
CA ASN A 52 -8.03 24.02 6.19
C ASN A 52 -9.56 24.08 6.22
N LYS A 53 -10.20 24.70 5.21
CA LYS A 53 -11.67 24.78 5.11
C LYS A 53 -12.30 23.49 4.59
N ALA A 54 -11.55 22.68 3.84
CA ALA A 54 -12.00 21.37 3.33
C ALA A 54 -12.02 20.25 4.39
N THR A 55 -11.48 20.48 5.60
CA THR A 55 -11.43 19.45 6.66
C THR A 55 -12.61 19.47 7.63
N GLU A 56 -13.54 20.43 7.51
CA GLU A 56 -14.69 20.57 8.43
C GLU A 56 -16.06 20.17 7.82
N GLU A 57 -16.13 19.86 6.52
CA GLU A 57 -17.38 19.42 5.88
C GLU A 57 -17.22 18.00 5.31
N GLU A 58 -17.80 17.02 6.00
CA GLU A 58 -18.06 15.69 5.43
C GLU A 58 -18.91 15.83 4.16
N GLY A 59 -18.45 15.25 3.05
CA GLY A 59 -19.32 14.87 1.94
C GLY A 59 -18.92 15.43 0.57
N GLY A 60 -18.37 14.54 -0.27
CA GLY A 60 -18.65 14.55 -1.71
C GLY A 60 -18.01 15.67 -2.54
N GLY A 61 -16.73 15.50 -2.89
CA GLY A 61 -16.05 16.32 -3.89
C GLY A 61 -15.43 15.48 -5.00
N ALA A 62 -16.26 14.88 -5.85
CA ALA A 62 -15.80 14.22 -7.07
C ALA A 62 -15.30 15.25 -8.10
N THR A 63 -14.01 15.58 -8.08
CA THR A 63 -13.38 16.28 -9.21
C THR A 63 -12.91 15.25 -10.23
N ALA A 64 -13.79 14.92 -11.17
CA ALA A 64 -13.51 14.03 -12.29
C ALA A 64 -12.46 14.65 -13.23
N ASN A 65 -11.19 14.32 -13.01
CA ASN A 65 -10.13 14.49 -13.98
C ASN A 65 -10.17 13.27 -14.93
N PRO A 66 -10.28 13.42 -16.26
CA PRO A 66 -10.34 12.28 -17.18
C PRO A 66 -9.07 11.40 -17.17
N ASN A 67 -7.97 11.87 -16.59
CA ASN A 67 -6.75 11.09 -16.38
C ASN A 67 -6.76 10.26 -15.08
N ASP A 68 -7.62 10.61 -14.11
CA ASP A 68 -7.81 9.85 -12.87
C ASP A 68 -8.72 8.63 -13.07
N ASN A 69 -9.46 8.55 -14.19
CA ASN A 69 -10.32 7.41 -14.50
C ASN A 69 -9.50 6.11 -14.73
N VAL A 70 -8.28 6.23 -15.27
CA VAL A 70 -7.37 5.08 -15.44
C VAL A 70 -6.73 4.68 -14.09
N SER A 71 -6.42 5.65 -13.22
CA SER A 71 -5.88 5.36 -11.87
C SER A 71 -6.97 4.77 -10.96
N ALA A 72 -8.16 5.36 -10.93
CA ALA A 72 -9.31 4.88 -10.15
C ALA A 72 -9.78 3.49 -10.62
N GLY A 73 -9.79 3.23 -11.93
CA GLY A 73 -10.08 1.89 -12.46
C GLY A 73 -9.04 0.85 -12.00
N ARG A 74 -7.76 1.22 -12.02
CA ARG A 74 -6.66 0.36 -11.56
C ARG A 74 -6.70 0.13 -10.05
N GLU A 75 -7.01 1.16 -9.26
CA GLU A 75 -7.19 1.08 -7.81
C GLU A 75 -8.40 0.20 -7.44
N LEU A 76 -9.52 0.31 -8.17
CA LEU A 76 -10.69 -0.54 -7.98
C LEU A 76 -10.38 -2.01 -8.27
N GLU A 77 -9.60 -2.29 -9.33
CA GLU A 77 -9.13 -3.64 -9.63
C GLU A 77 -8.19 -4.19 -8.56
N PHE A 78 -7.28 -3.36 -8.02
CA PHE A 78 -6.40 -3.76 -6.92
C PHE A 78 -7.20 -4.07 -5.66
N ALA A 79 -8.15 -3.20 -5.28
CA ALA A 79 -9.02 -3.43 -4.12
C ALA A 79 -9.85 -4.72 -4.28
N ARG A 80 -10.30 -5.01 -5.50
CA ARG A 80 -11.02 -6.26 -5.80
C ARG A 80 -10.12 -7.49 -5.62
N LYS A 81 -8.90 -7.45 -6.17
CA LYS A 81 -7.92 -8.55 -6.07
C LYS A 81 -7.45 -8.76 -4.63
N GLU A 82 -7.22 -7.67 -3.89
CA GLU A 82 -6.83 -7.70 -2.48
C GLU A 82 -7.92 -8.37 -1.63
N ARG A 83 -9.20 -8.03 -1.86
CA ARG A 83 -10.32 -8.68 -1.17
C ARG A 83 -10.40 -10.18 -1.46
N GLU A 84 -10.20 -10.58 -2.72
CA GLU A 84 -10.21 -11.99 -3.12
C GLU A 84 -9.05 -12.76 -2.46
N LEU A 85 -7.86 -12.16 -2.42
CA LEU A 85 -6.69 -12.74 -1.79
C LEU A 85 -6.90 -12.94 -0.28
N LEU A 86 -7.41 -11.91 0.42
CA LEU A 86 -7.73 -11.98 1.83
C LEU A 86 -8.78 -13.05 2.13
N GLN A 87 -9.82 -13.19 1.29
CA GLN A 87 -10.80 -14.26 1.44
C GLN A 87 -10.16 -15.64 1.33
N ARG A 88 -9.28 -15.82 0.35
CA ARG A 88 -8.57 -17.09 0.14
C ARG A 88 -7.60 -17.41 1.28
N GLU A 89 -6.94 -16.40 1.84
CA GLU A 89 -6.05 -16.56 2.99
C GLU A 89 -6.82 -16.94 4.27
N ILE A 90 -8.00 -16.35 4.50
CA ILE A 90 -8.91 -16.75 5.58
C ILE A 90 -9.34 -18.21 5.41
N GLU A 91 -9.69 -18.62 4.20
CA GLU A 91 -10.09 -20.00 3.91
C GLU A 91 -8.95 -20.99 4.14
N LEU A 92 -7.72 -20.65 3.71
CA LEU A 92 -6.53 -21.45 3.99
C LEU A 92 -6.27 -21.57 5.49
N MET A 93 -6.31 -20.47 6.25
CA MET A 93 -6.14 -20.50 7.70
C MET A 93 -7.22 -21.34 8.40
N ARG A 94 -8.47 -21.30 7.91
CA ARG A 94 -9.54 -22.15 8.46
C ARG A 94 -9.28 -23.63 8.18
N ARG A 95 -8.91 -23.97 6.94
CA ARG A 95 -8.58 -25.34 6.55
C ARG A 95 -7.37 -25.87 7.30
N GLU A 96 -6.34 -25.06 7.48
CA GLU A 96 -5.16 -25.41 8.26
C GLU A 96 -5.51 -25.63 9.74
N ASN A 97 -6.30 -24.73 10.34
CA ASN A 97 -6.81 -24.94 11.71
C ASN A 97 -7.65 -26.20 11.85
N GLU A 98 -8.47 -26.51 10.84
CA GLU A 98 -9.26 -27.75 10.80
C GLU A 98 -8.35 -28.98 10.70
N GLN A 99 -7.29 -28.94 9.88
CA GLN A 99 -6.30 -30.02 9.82
C GLN A 99 -5.55 -30.20 11.14
N LEU A 100 -5.17 -29.11 11.80
CA LEU A 100 -4.52 -29.15 13.12
C LEU A 100 -5.46 -29.71 14.18
N ARG A 101 -6.76 -29.38 14.14
CA ARG A 101 -7.77 -29.97 15.02
C ARG A 101 -8.00 -31.44 14.72
N ALA A 102 -8.10 -31.82 13.45
CA ALA A 102 -8.27 -33.21 13.03
C ALA A 102 -7.06 -34.07 13.41
N THR A 103 -5.83 -33.59 13.19
CA THR A 103 -4.61 -34.29 13.61
C THR A 103 -4.45 -34.33 15.14
N SER A 104 -4.87 -33.29 15.86
CA SER A 104 -4.88 -33.30 17.33
C SER A 104 -6.00 -34.16 17.93
N GLN A 105 -7.13 -34.35 17.24
CA GLN A 105 -8.18 -35.30 17.66
C GLN A 105 -7.82 -36.75 17.34
N VAL A 106 -7.15 -37.01 16.20
CA VAL A 106 -6.66 -38.36 15.84
C VAL A 106 -5.54 -38.84 16.78
N THR A 107 -4.91 -37.95 17.55
CA THR A 107 -3.91 -38.31 18.57
C THR A 107 -4.48 -38.45 19.99
N SER A 108 -5.77 -38.21 20.19
CA SER A 108 -6.40 -38.20 21.53
C SER A 108 -7.25 -39.43 21.85
N ASP A 109 -7.53 -40.33 20.89
CA ASP A 109 -8.38 -41.50 21.15
C ASP A 109 -7.74 -42.79 20.61
N GLY A 110 -7.04 -43.51 21.51
CA GLY A 110 -6.76 -44.94 21.42
C GLY A 110 -5.93 -45.49 20.26
N GLY A 111 -4.61 -45.66 20.45
CA GLY A 111 -3.83 -46.70 19.73
C GLY A 111 -2.36 -46.36 19.44
N PRO A 112 -1.38 -47.23 19.77
CA PRO A 112 0.04 -46.89 19.76
C PRO A 112 0.68 -47.23 18.41
N ASN A 113 0.51 -46.44 17.34
CA ASN A 113 1.36 -46.62 16.14
C ASN A 113 1.27 -45.57 15.04
N THR A 114 1.33 -44.28 15.37
CA THR A 114 1.79 -43.29 14.36
C THR A 114 3.01 -42.58 14.89
N ALA A 115 4.07 -43.37 15.05
CA ALA A 115 5.43 -42.87 15.03
C ALA A 115 5.67 -42.27 13.64
N MET A 116 5.30 -40.99 13.47
CA MET A 116 6.12 -40.09 12.67
C MET A 116 7.54 -40.36 13.16
N SER A 117 8.35 -41.02 12.32
CA SER A 117 9.75 -41.28 12.59
C SER A 117 10.40 -39.92 12.84
N LYS A 118 10.41 -39.52 14.12
CA LYS A 118 11.21 -38.44 14.65
C LYS A 118 12.63 -38.90 14.41
N VAL A 119 13.13 -38.58 13.22
CA VAL A 119 14.53 -38.73 12.90
C VAL A 119 15.24 -37.90 13.97
N SER A 120 15.77 -38.59 14.99
CA SER A 120 16.52 -37.93 16.04
C SER A 120 17.64 -37.18 15.34
N LEU A 121 17.78 -35.88 15.59
CA LEU A 121 18.85 -35.06 15.02
C LEU A 121 20.24 -35.68 15.28
N THR A 122 20.37 -36.52 16.31
CA THR A 122 21.57 -37.34 16.56
C THR A 122 21.84 -38.36 15.47
N ASN A 123 20.83 -38.99 14.88
CA ASN A 123 20.98 -40.01 13.84
C ASN A 123 21.33 -39.36 12.48
N LEU A 124 20.83 -38.15 12.20
CA LEU A 124 21.23 -37.39 11.00
C LEU A 124 22.73 -37.05 11.00
N LYS A 125 23.32 -36.81 12.19
CA LYS A 125 24.76 -36.55 12.32
C LYS A 125 25.63 -37.74 11.90
N GLU A 126 25.15 -38.97 12.07
CA GLU A 126 25.86 -40.18 11.66
C GLU A 126 25.68 -40.51 10.17
N MET A 127 24.65 -39.96 9.54
CA MET A 127 24.37 -40.17 8.11
C MET A 127 25.03 -39.14 7.19
N LEU A 128 25.64 -38.09 7.75
CA LEU A 128 26.36 -37.08 6.97
C LEU A 128 27.87 -37.39 6.95
N PRO A 129 28.50 -37.50 5.76
CA PRO A 129 29.95 -37.58 5.67
C PRO A 129 30.57 -36.32 6.26
N SER A 130 31.52 -36.47 7.19
CA SER A 130 32.23 -35.33 7.80
C SER A 130 33.01 -34.59 6.72
N PHE A 131 32.58 -33.37 6.40
CA PHE A 131 33.31 -32.48 5.51
C PHE A 131 34.45 -31.81 6.30
N ASP A 132 35.67 -32.33 6.15
CA ASP A 132 36.88 -31.85 6.84
C ASP A 132 37.46 -30.56 6.22
N GLY A 133 37.02 -30.18 5.03
CA GLY A 133 37.41 -28.91 4.41
C GLY A 133 38.89 -28.80 3.98
N LYS A 134 39.72 -29.84 4.12
CA LYS A 134 41.06 -29.85 3.50
C LYS A 134 41.01 -30.50 2.13
N LYS A 135 40.85 -29.66 1.10
CA LYS A 135 41.63 -29.65 -0.15
C LYS A 135 41.03 -28.64 -1.11
N GLY A 136 41.87 -27.70 -1.55
CA GLY A 136 41.59 -26.63 -2.49
C GLY A 136 42.60 -25.52 -2.29
#